data_AF-A0A6M1N5R1-F1
#
_entry.id   AF-A0A6M1N5R1-F1
#
_cell.length_a   1.000
_cell.length_b   1.000
_cell.length_c   1.000
_cell.angle_alpha   90.00
_cell.angle_beta   90.00
_cell.angle_gamma   90.00
#
_symmetry.space_group_name_H-M   'P 1'
#
loop_
_entity.id
_entity.type
_entity.pdbx_description
1 polymer ?
#
loop_
_entity_poly.entity_id
_entity_poly.type
_entity_poly.pdbx_seq_one_letter_code
_entity_poly.pdbx_strand_id
1 'polypeptide(L)' 'MVPIDASILDSAVKLVAKYGKQGLRTLDSIQLATAVHLRKKAELFVTADKLLSSFFIEERLKNTNKS' A
#
# COMPACT_ATOMS: atom_id res chain seq x y z
N MET A 1 -8.97 -18.32 -9.00
CA MET A 1 -9.57 -17.18 -8.27
C MET A 1 -8.66 -16.87 -7.09
N VAL A 2 -8.10 -15.66 -7.00
CA VAL A 2 -7.28 -15.28 -5.84
C VAL A 2 -8.23 -14.87 -4.72
N PRO A 3 -8.18 -15.50 -3.53
CA PRO A 3 -9.04 -15.12 -2.43
C PRO A 3 -8.76 -13.67 -2.01
N ILE A 4 -9.80 -12.84 -1.99
CA ILE A 4 -9.71 -11.47 -1.49
C ILE A 4 -9.90 -11.52 0.02
N ASP A 5 -8.87 -11.14 0.76
CA ASP A 5 -8.97 -10.95 2.20
C ASP A 5 -9.78 -9.69 2.48
N ALA A 6 -10.94 -9.84 3.12
CA ALA A 6 -11.84 -8.74 3.45
C ALA A 6 -11.16 -7.64 4.30
N SER A 7 -10.15 -8.01 5.11
CA SER A 7 -9.38 -7.05 5.91
C SER A 7 -8.50 -6.14 5.06
N ILE A 8 -7.97 -6.66 3.94
CA ILE A 8 -7.21 -5.88 2.96
C ILE A 8 -8.15 -4.91 2.25
N LEU A 9 -9.36 -5.35 1.88
CA LEU A 9 -10.33 -4.50 1.21
C LEU A 9 -10.80 -3.34 2.10
N ASP A 10 -11.13 -3.62 3.36
CA ASP A 10 -11.50 -2.57 4.33
C ASP A 10 -10.35 -1.58 4.58
N SER A 11 -9.11 -2.09 4.64
CA SER A 11 -7.91 -1.26 4.73
C SER A 11 -7.72 -0.39 3.49
N ALA A 12 -7.98 -0.92 2.29
CA ALA A 12 -7.88 -0.18 1.04
C ALA A 12 -8.88 0.99 1.00
N VAL A 13 -10.12 0.80 1.47
CA VAL A 13 -11.12 1.88 1.57
C VAL A 13 -10.62 3.00 2.50
N LYS A 14 -10.06 2.64 3.66
CA LYS A 14 -9.48 3.60 4.61
C LYS A 14 -8.31 4.37 4.01
N LEU A 15 -7.46 3.68 3.26
CA LEU A 15 -6.32 4.30 2.57
C LEU A 15 -6.75 5.23 1.44
N VAL A 16 -7.78 4.89 0.67
CA VAL A 16 -8.38 5.81 -0.32
C VAL A 16 -8.93 7.05 0.38
N ALA A 17 -9.61 6.91 1.51
CA ALA A 17 -10.11 8.06 2.27
C ALA A 17 -8.96 8.96 2.77
N LYS A 18 -7.84 8.35 3.17
CA LYS A 18 -6.64 9.06 3.66
C LYS A 18 -5.86 9.76 2.54
N TYR A 19 -5.61 9.05 1.43
CA TYR A 19 -4.63 9.43 0.41
C TYR A 19 -5.25 9.75 -0.96
N GLY A 20 -6.56 9.61 -1.13
CA GLY A 20 -7.24 9.85 -2.40
C GLY A 20 -7.04 11.26 -2.93
N LYS A 21 -6.98 12.27 -2.03
CA LYS A 21 -6.66 13.66 -2.39
C LYS A 21 -5.20 13.85 -2.86
N GLN A 22 -4.30 12.96 -2.48
CA GLN A 22 -2.90 12.92 -2.93
C GLN A 22 -2.72 12.06 -4.18
N GLY A 23 -3.82 11.54 -4.75
CA GLY A 23 -3.81 10.79 -6.01
C GLY A 23 -3.78 9.27 -5.86
N LEU A 24 -3.92 8.72 -4.65
CA LEU A 24 -4.04 7.27 -4.47
C LEU A 24 -5.31 6.73 -5.15
N ARG A 25 -5.13 5.91 -6.19
CA ARG A 25 -6.23 5.30 -6.95
C ARG A 25 -6.60 3.92 -6.39
N THR A 26 -7.72 3.37 -6.83
CA THR A 26 -8.28 2.11 -6.31
C THR A 26 -7.32 0.93 -6.39
N LEU A 27 -6.54 0.78 -7.47
CA LEU A 27 -5.58 -0.32 -7.57
C LEU A 27 -4.40 -0.11 -6.61
N ASP A 28 -3.86 1.09 -6.58
CA ASP A 28 -2.74 1.46 -5.72
C ASP A 28 -3.11 1.33 -4.24
N SER A 29 -4.37 1.62 -3.88
CA SER A 29 -4.84 1.46 -2.50
C SER A 29 -4.95 0.01 -2.07
N ILE A 30 -5.31 -0.90 -2.98
CA ILE A 30 -5.30 -2.35 -2.72
C ILE A 30 -3.84 -2.84 -2.58
N GLN A 31 -2.95 -2.38 -3.44
CA GLN A 31 -1.52 -2.72 -3.37
C GLN A 31 -0.90 -2.21 -2.06
N LEU A 32 -1.20 -0.97 -1.65
CA LEU A 32 -0.77 -0.39 -0.39
C LEU A 32 -1.36 -1.11 0.81
N ALA A 33 -2.66 -1.42 0.79
CA ALA A 33 -3.31 -2.18 1.86
C ALA A 33 -2.68 -3.56 2.04
N THR A 34 -2.37 -4.24 0.93
CA THR A 34 -1.68 -5.52 0.93
C THR A 34 -0.29 -5.38 1.54
N ALA A 35 0.46 -4.34 1.15
CA ALA A 35 1.79 -4.08 1.68
C ALA A 35 1.77 -3.82 3.20
N VAL A 36 0.82 -3.00 3.67
CA VAL A 36 0.60 -2.74 5.10
C VAL A 36 0.24 -4.02 5.86
N HIS A 37 -0.63 -4.86 5.30
CA HIS A 37 -1.01 -6.14 5.90
C HIS A 37 0.17 -7.11 6.00
N LEU A 38 1.06 -7.10 5.01
CA LEU A 38 2.26 -7.95 4.96
C LEU A 38 3.48 -7.35 5.66
N ARG A 39 3.38 -6.18 6.33
CA ARG A 39 4.51 -5.47 6.95
C ARG A 39 5.39 -6.33 7.87
N LYS A 40 4.82 -7.33 8.56
CA LYS A 40 5.56 -8.25 9.45
C LYS A 40 6.01 -9.55 8.76
N LYS A 41 5.59 -9.77 7.51
CA LYS A 41 5.82 -10.99 6.74
C LYS A 41 6.74 -10.78 5.53
N ALA A 42 6.89 -9.55 5.07
CA ALA A 42 7.75 -9.17 3.96
C ALA A 42 8.77 -8.12 4.42
N GLU A 43 10.02 -8.30 3.98
CA GLU A 43 11.14 -7.44 4.36
C GLU A 43 11.31 -6.23 3.45
N LEU A 44 10.72 -6.26 2.25
CA LEU A 44 10.89 -5.23 1.23
C LEU A 44 9.64 -5.12 0.35
N PHE A 45 9.21 -3.89 0.12
CA PHE A 45 8.13 -3.55 -0.80
C PHE A 45 8.67 -2.71 -1.95
N VAL A 46 8.40 -3.15 -3.18
CA VAL A 46 8.97 -2.56 -4.39
C VAL A 46 7.85 -2.11 -5.32
N THR A 47 8.04 -0.94 -5.93
CA THR A 47 7.19 -0.43 -7.00
C THR A 47 8.01 0.49 -7.89
N ALA A 48 7.70 0.52 -9.18
CA ALA A 48 8.25 1.50 -10.12
C ALA A 48 7.48 2.84 -10.06
N ASP A 49 6.28 2.83 -9.47
CA ASP A 49 5.46 4.01 -9.30
C ASP A 49 5.98 4.88 -8.14
N LYS A 50 6.38 6.11 -8.46
CA LYS A 50 6.97 7.04 -7.48
C LYS A 50 5.96 7.48 -6.42
N LEU A 51 4.67 7.60 -6.77
CA LEU A 51 3.61 8.01 -5.86
C LEU A 51 3.25 6.86 -4.90
N LEU A 52 3.11 5.63 -5.41
CA LEU A 52 2.91 4.48 -4.53
C LEU A 52 4.12 4.26 -3.61
N SER A 53 5.33 4.48 -4.14
CA SER A 53 6.57 4.46 -3.36
C SER A 53 6.55 5.47 -2.21
N SER A 54 6.03 6.68 -2.41
CA SER A 54 5.95 7.66 -1.31
C SER A 54 4.95 7.22 -0.25
N PHE A 55 3.83 6.60 -0.64
CA PHE A 55 2.88 6.04 0.34
C PHE A 55 3.45 4.86 1.14
N PHE A 56 4.32 4.03 0.55
CA PHE A 56 5.05 3.02 1.32
C PHE A 56 5.89 3.65 2.44
N ILE A 57 6.57 4.76 2.16
CA ILE A 57 7.38 5.47 3.14
C ILE A 57 6.50 6.06 4.25
N GLU A 58 5.36 6.68 3.89
CA GLU A 58 4.41 7.24 4.86
C GLU A 58 3.81 6.18 5.80
N GLU A 59 3.54 4.98 5.29
CA GLU A 59 3.07 3.82 6.07
C GLU A 59 4.20 3.08 6.82
N ARG A 60 5.42 3.66 6.82
CA ARG A 60 6.63 3.14 7.46
C ARG A 60 7.00 1.73 6.96
N LEU A 61 6.79 1.48 5.67
CA LEU A 61 7.17 0.25 5.00
C LEU A 61 8.59 0.39 4.43
N LYS A 62 9.40 -0.67 4.59
CA LYS A 62 10.75 -0.71 4.03
C LYS A 62 10.66 -0.84 2.50
N ASN A 63 11.18 0.16 1.79
CA ASN A 63 11.12 0.32 0.33
C ASN A 63 12.55 0.50 -0.24
N THR A 64 12.76 0.15 -1.50
CA THR A 64 14.01 0.39 -2.27
C THR A 64 14.38 1.86 -2.42
N ASN A 65 13.42 2.78 -2.39
CA ASN A 65 13.66 4.22 -2.42
C ASN A 65 14.07 4.73 -1.04
N LYS A 66 15.33 4.43 -0.71
CA LYS A 66 16.23 4.98 0.31
C LYS A 66 15.65 5.46 1.64
N SER A 67 16.13 4.77 2.70
CA SER A 67 16.49 5.32 4.01
C SER A 67 17.11 6.71 3.96
#